data_AF-A0AB36NUX0-F1
#
_entry.id   AF-A0AB36NUX0-F1
#
_cell.length_a   1.000
_cell.length_b   1.000
_cell.length_c   1.000
_cell.angle_alpha   90.00
_cell.angle_beta   90.00
_cell.angle_gamma   90.00
#
_symmetry.space_group_name_H-M   'P 1'
#
loop_
_entity.id
_entity.type
_entity.pdbx_description
1 polymer ?
#
loop_
_entity_poly.entity_id
_entity_poly.type
_entity_poly.pdbx_seq_one_letter_code
_entity_poly.pdbx_strand_id
1 'polypeptide(L)'
;MDIVEKLAKRSYRDNIEFSRGNNRDSVNNIKLLVYDLDSKLDKIKFLNFHIDWVNEEYQKHLKTCSNPNSCQINEDAETLIFYLQQELKSLGVELNGDTFTNEEKIDTNYQLQEILEKLEDVKLGNQIIYDDLLKEFEELKSLYFLGKKKWHQLLTGKVVEMTVGGVISETVSKDLISLIKPSLNNLLK
;
A
#
# COMPACT_ATOMS: atom_id res chain seq x y z
N MET A 1 -9.45 -2.28 -10.57
CA MET A 1 -8.08 -2.21 -11.13
C MET A 1 -7.94 -1.03 -12.08
N ASP A 2 -7.11 -0.07 -11.68
CA ASP A 2 -6.67 1.08 -12.49
C ASP A 2 -5.77 0.61 -13.66
N ILE A 3 -5.61 1.41 -14.71
CA ILE A 3 -4.76 1.10 -15.86
C ILE A 3 -3.30 0.91 -15.46
N VAL A 4 -2.81 1.71 -14.51
CA VAL A 4 -1.44 1.60 -13.96
C VAL A 4 -1.24 0.26 -13.29
N GLU A 5 -2.24 -0.20 -12.52
CA GLU A 5 -2.22 -1.50 -11.85
C GLU A 5 -2.26 -2.65 -12.86
N LYS A 6 -3.06 -2.54 -13.93
CA LYS A 6 -3.10 -3.53 -15.02
C LYS A 6 -1.75 -3.62 -15.74
N LEU A 7 -1.12 -2.48 -16.00
CA LEU A 7 0.21 -2.41 -16.63
C LEU A 7 1.25 -3.04 -15.70
N ALA A 8 1.23 -2.68 -14.42
CA ALA A 8 2.13 -3.26 -13.43
C ALA A 8 1.95 -4.78 -13.35
N LYS A 9 0.72 -5.28 -13.31
CA LYS A 9 0.43 -6.72 -13.23
C LYS A 9 0.89 -7.49 -14.48
N ARG A 10 0.91 -6.85 -15.65
CA ARG A 10 1.50 -7.43 -16.86
C ARG A 10 3.02 -7.44 -16.76
N SER A 11 3.62 -6.30 -16.41
CA SER A 11 5.06 -6.18 -16.19
C SER A 11 5.60 -7.18 -15.17
N TYR A 12 4.91 -7.36 -14.04
CA TYR A 12 5.27 -8.32 -13.00
C TYR A 12 5.30 -9.75 -13.54
N ARG A 13 4.28 -10.14 -14.30
CA ARG A 13 4.23 -11.46 -14.96
C ARG A 13 5.37 -11.67 -15.96
N ASP A 14 5.67 -10.65 -16.75
CA ASP A 14 6.64 -10.75 -17.84
C ASP A 14 8.09 -10.67 -17.35
N ASN A 15 8.33 -10.03 -16.20
CA ASN A 15 9.68 -9.69 -15.73
C ASN A 15 10.05 -10.27 -14.36
N ILE A 16 9.09 -10.68 -13.52
CA ILE A 16 9.34 -11.10 -12.12
C ILE A 16 8.79 -12.50 -11.84
N GLU A 17 7.58 -12.82 -12.27
CA GLU A 17 6.92 -14.08 -11.94
C GLU A 17 7.62 -15.27 -12.64
N PHE A 18 8.39 -16.06 -11.85
CA PHE A 18 9.13 -17.29 -12.21
C PHE A 18 10.46 -17.13 -12.99
N SER A 19 11.55 -16.88 -12.25
CA SER A 19 12.83 -17.62 -12.30
C SER A 19 13.35 -18.15 -13.66
N ARG A 20 13.53 -17.26 -14.64
CA ARG A 20 14.39 -17.52 -15.82
C ARG A 20 15.24 -16.33 -16.29
N GLY A 21 15.09 -15.16 -15.69
CA GLY A 21 15.82 -13.94 -16.07
C GLY A 21 16.77 -13.47 -14.98
N ASN A 22 17.89 -12.87 -15.39
CA ASN A 22 18.78 -12.15 -14.50
C ASN A 22 18.02 -10.97 -13.86
N ASN A 23 18.04 -10.82 -12.53
CA ASN A 23 17.37 -9.68 -11.83
C ASN A 23 17.69 -8.32 -12.45
N ARG A 24 18.89 -8.19 -13.02
CA ARG A 24 19.31 -6.98 -13.73
C ARG A 24 18.44 -6.68 -14.95
N ASP A 25 18.05 -7.69 -15.70
CA ASP A 25 17.19 -7.55 -16.88
C ASP A 25 15.77 -7.20 -16.45
N SER A 26 15.26 -7.86 -15.40
CA SER A 26 13.96 -7.53 -14.79
C SER A 26 13.89 -6.08 -14.34
N VAL A 27 14.92 -5.62 -13.61
CA VAL A 27 15.03 -4.23 -13.15
C VAL A 27 15.10 -3.26 -14.33
N ASN A 28 15.91 -3.56 -15.36
CA ASN A 28 16.04 -2.69 -16.53
C ASN A 28 14.71 -2.56 -17.30
N ASN A 29 13.99 -3.67 -17.49
CA ASN A 29 12.70 -3.66 -18.18
C ASN A 29 11.67 -2.84 -17.40
N ILE A 30 11.63 -2.99 -16.08
CA ILE A 30 10.75 -2.19 -15.21
C ILE A 30 11.12 -0.70 -15.31
N LYS A 31 12.41 -0.35 -15.32
CA LYS A 31 12.86 1.05 -15.49
C LYS A 31 12.43 1.65 -16.82
N LEU A 32 12.50 0.89 -17.92
CA LEU A 32 12.03 1.35 -19.22
C LEU A 32 10.53 1.67 -19.19
N LEU A 33 9.72 0.79 -18.59
CA LEU A 33 8.28 1.03 -18.44
C LEU A 33 7.98 2.24 -17.54
N VAL A 34 8.77 2.45 -16.47
CA VAL A 34 8.66 3.64 -15.61
C VAL A 34 9.04 4.91 -16.37
N TYR A 35 10.03 4.85 -17.26
CA TYR A 35 10.41 5.97 -18.11
C TYR A 35 9.26 6.39 -19.04
N ASP A 36 8.59 5.41 -19.65
CA ASP A 36 7.50 5.60 -20.61
C ASP A 36 6.20 6.17 -20.01
N LEU A 37 6.03 6.11 -18.68
CA LEU A 37 4.93 6.79 -18.01
C LEU A 37 5.19 8.31 -17.99
N ASP A 38 4.19 9.14 -18.26
CA ASP A 38 4.39 10.61 -18.19
C ASP A 38 4.22 11.15 -16.77
N SER A 39 3.21 10.65 -16.06
CA SER A 39 2.85 11.13 -14.74
C SER A 39 3.79 10.59 -13.66
N LYS A 40 4.41 11.51 -12.90
CA LYS A 40 5.20 11.18 -11.72
C LYS A 40 4.40 10.33 -10.72
N LEU A 41 3.10 10.60 -10.57
CA LEU A 41 2.22 9.85 -9.68
C LEU A 41 2.05 8.40 -10.15
N ASP A 42 1.88 8.21 -11.46
CA ASP A 42 1.69 6.89 -12.05
C ASP A 42 2.97 6.06 -11.99
N LYS A 43 4.15 6.70 -12.15
CA LYS A 43 5.45 6.06 -11.90
C LYS A 43 5.56 5.54 -10.47
N ILE A 44 5.20 6.37 -9.49
CA ILE A 44 5.24 6.00 -8.07
C ILE A 44 4.27 4.84 -7.80
N LYS A 45 3.02 4.92 -8.28
CA LYS A 45 2.03 3.84 -8.17
C LYS A 45 2.56 2.53 -8.78
N PHE A 46 3.08 2.60 -10.01
CA PHE A 46 3.60 1.46 -10.75
C PHE A 46 4.72 0.74 -9.99
N LEU A 47 5.68 1.49 -9.46
CA LEU A 47 6.79 0.95 -8.65
C LEU A 47 6.30 0.34 -7.33
N ASN A 48 5.35 0.99 -6.65
CA ASN A 48 4.79 0.47 -5.40
C ASN A 48 4.07 -0.87 -5.61
N PHE A 49 3.32 -1.05 -6.70
CA PHE A 49 2.71 -2.35 -7.02
C PHE A 49 3.75 -3.47 -7.14
N HIS A 50 4.88 -3.21 -7.81
CA HIS A 50 5.95 -4.21 -7.93
C HIS A 50 6.56 -4.52 -6.56
N ILE A 51 6.86 -3.50 -5.75
CA ILE A 51 7.41 -3.68 -4.40
C ILE A 51 6.46 -4.51 -3.53
N ASP A 52 5.16 -4.23 -3.60
CA ASP A 52 4.16 -4.92 -2.79
C ASP A 52 4.06 -6.40 -3.17
N TRP A 53 4.00 -6.72 -4.47
CA TRP A 53 3.92 -8.11 -4.92
C TRP A 53 5.22 -8.89 -4.69
N VAL A 54 6.39 -8.28 -4.92
CA VAL A 54 7.68 -8.93 -4.60
C VAL A 54 7.79 -9.23 -3.12
N ASN A 55 7.38 -8.28 -2.26
CA ASN A 55 7.37 -8.51 -0.82
C ASN A 55 6.37 -9.59 -0.40
N GLU A 56 5.18 -9.62 -0.99
CA GLU A 56 4.19 -10.66 -0.70
C GLU A 56 4.75 -12.05 -1.00
N GLU A 57 5.38 -12.23 -2.16
CA GLU A 57 6.02 -13.49 -2.54
C GLU A 57 7.25 -13.82 -1.68
N TYR A 58 8.07 -12.82 -1.34
CA TYR A 58 9.20 -12.97 -0.41
C TYR A 58 8.74 -13.46 0.96
N GLN A 59 7.70 -12.85 1.53
CA GLN A 59 7.15 -13.23 2.83
C GLN A 59 6.49 -14.63 2.80
N LYS A 60 5.82 -15.00 1.69
CA LYS A 60 5.32 -16.37 1.49
C LYS A 60 6.47 -17.38 1.43
N HIS A 61 7.53 -17.06 0.70
CA HIS A 61 8.70 -17.93 0.58
C HIS A 61 9.43 -18.11 1.91
N LEU A 62 9.69 -17.02 2.64
CA LEU A 62 10.37 -17.05 3.95
C LEU A 62 9.74 -18.04 4.92
N LYS A 63 8.41 -18.16 4.95
CA LYS A 63 7.68 -19.10 5.83
C LYS A 63 7.99 -20.57 5.57
N THR A 64 8.43 -20.91 4.36
CA THR A 64 8.71 -22.29 3.92
C THR A 64 10.17 -22.51 3.54
N CYS A 65 10.99 -21.46 3.58
CA CYS A 65 12.39 -21.48 3.22
C CYS A 65 13.22 -22.25 4.25
N SER A 66 13.92 -23.29 3.81
CA SER A 66 14.77 -24.09 4.70
C SER A 66 16.10 -23.41 5.05
N ASN A 67 16.57 -22.47 4.23
CA ASN A 67 17.87 -21.78 4.39
C ASN A 67 17.75 -20.26 4.11
N PRO A 68 17.14 -19.47 5.00
CA PRO A 68 16.82 -18.07 4.71
C PRO A 68 18.02 -17.20 4.33
N ASN A 69 19.18 -17.42 4.97
CA ASN A 69 20.38 -16.59 4.81
C ASN A 69 21.23 -16.90 3.57
N SER A 70 20.88 -17.94 2.81
CA SER A 70 21.62 -18.36 1.61
C SER A 70 20.69 -18.78 0.48
N CYS A 71 19.42 -18.40 0.56
CA CYS A 71 18.45 -18.69 -0.47
C CYS A 71 18.53 -17.65 -1.58
N GLN A 72 18.78 -18.11 -2.82
CA GLN A 72 18.81 -17.24 -3.99
C GLN A 72 17.50 -16.46 -4.18
N ILE A 73 16.35 -17.07 -3.89
CA ILE A 73 15.04 -16.41 -4.03
C ILE A 73 14.92 -15.21 -3.09
N ASN A 74 15.46 -15.33 -1.86
CA ASN A 74 15.48 -14.23 -0.90
C ASN A 74 16.39 -13.11 -1.38
N GLU A 75 17.61 -13.45 -1.80
CA GLU A 75 18.59 -12.48 -2.30
C GLU A 75 18.06 -11.75 -3.54
N ASP A 76 17.39 -12.47 -4.44
CA ASP A 76 16.78 -11.91 -5.65
C ASP A 76 15.65 -10.93 -5.30
N ALA A 77 14.76 -11.31 -4.38
CA ALA A 77 13.67 -10.46 -3.93
C ALA A 77 14.19 -9.18 -3.23
N GLU A 78 15.15 -9.32 -2.31
CA GLU A 78 15.78 -8.20 -1.61
C GLU A 78 16.46 -7.24 -2.59
N THR A 79 17.21 -7.80 -3.55
CA THR A 79 17.89 -7.02 -4.60
C THR A 79 16.88 -6.24 -5.46
N LEU A 80 15.80 -6.90 -5.89
CA LEU A 80 14.77 -6.27 -6.70
C LEU A 80 14.06 -5.14 -5.93
N ILE A 81 13.65 -5.40 -4.68
CA ILE A 81 13.03 -4.40 -3.81
C ILE A 81 13.96 -3.20 -3.65
N PHE A 82 15.25 -3.42 -3.39
CA PHE A 82 16.24 -2.36 -3.24
C PHE A 82 16.34 -1.46 -4.48
N TYR A 83 16.37 -2.04 -5.69
CA TYR A 83 16.43 -1.24 -6.92
C TYR A 83 15.13 -0.48 -7.18
N LEU A 84 13.96 -1.10 -6.97
CA LEU A 84 12.67 -0.43 -7.12
C LEU A 84 12.52 0.74 -6.15
N GLN A 85 13.01 0.57 -4.92
CA GLN A 85 13.10 1.62 -3.91
C GLN A 85 14.02 2.77 -4.37
N GLN A 86 15.18 2.49 -4.94
CA GLN A 86 16.02 3.55 -5.49
C GLN A 86 15.32 4.36 -6.59
N GLU A 87 14.51 3.72 -7.43
CA GLU A 87 13.69 4.44 -8.41
C GLU A 87 12.59 5.29 -7.78
N LEU A 88 11.95 4.83 -6.70
CA LEU A 88 11.05 5.70 -5.93
C LEU A 88 11.79 6.92 -5.36
N LYS A 89 13.01 6.72 -4.86
CA LYS A 89 13.86 7.81 -4.35
C LYS A 89 14.27 8.79 -5.45
N SER A 90 14.55 8.32 -6.67
CA SER A 90 14.85 9.18 -7.82
C SER A 90 13.65 10.05 -8.21
N LEU A 91 12.43 9.56 -7.96
CA LEU A 91 11.19 10.32 -8.08
C LEU A 91 10.93 11.23 -6.86
N GLY A 92 11.85 11.37 -5.92
CA GLY A 92 11.68 12.22 -4.74
C GLY A 92 10.63 11.71 -3.75
N VAL A 93 10.35 10.41 -3.76
CA VAL A 93 9.71 9.73 -2.63
C VAL A 93 10.80 9.47 -1.59
N GLU A 94 10.70 10.13 -0.45
CA GLU A 94 11.63 9.83 0.63
C GLU A 94 11.27 8.48 1.26
N LEU A 95 12.16 7.50 1.09
CA LEU A 95 12.07 6.20 1.76
C LEU A 95 12.49 6.26 3.24
N ASN A 96 12.29 7.42 3.86
CA ASN A 96 12.39 7.56 5.30
C ASN A 96 11.08 7.08 5.95
N GLY A 97 10.95 7.27 7.26
CA GLY A 97 9.83 6.74 8.06
C GLY A 97 8.42 7.13 7.59
N ASP A 98 8.26 7.91 6.52
CA ASP A 98 6.98 8.25 5.89
C ASP A 98 6.47 7.19 4.89
N THR A 99 7.26 6.21 4.45
CA THR A 99 6.76 5.12 3.59
C THR A 99 6.15 4.00 4.44
N PHE A 100 4.94 3.53 4.09
CA PHE A 100 4.34 2.37 4.75
C PHE A 100 5.17 1.11 4.50
N THR A 101 5.58 0.41 5.55
CA THR A 101 6.04 -0.97 5.46
C THR A 101 4.86 -1.90 5.20
N ASN A 102 5.13 -3.13 4.75
CA ASN A 102 4.05 -4.11 4.56
C ASN A 102 3.37 -4.49 5.87
N GLU A 103 4.14 -4.58 6.97
CA GLU A 103 3.57 -4.80 8.30
C GLU A 103 2.60 -3.68 8.67
N GLU A 104 3.00 -2.42 8.46
CA GLU A 104 2.12 -1.27 8.72
C GLU A 104 0.88 -1.26 7.82
N LYS A 105 0.99 -1.67 6.55
CA LYS A 105 -0.18 -1.84 5.67
C LYS A 105 -1.12 -2.92 6.19
N ILE A 106 -0.59 -4.06 6.62
CA ILE A 106 -1.37 -5.18 7.17
C ILE A 106 -2.07 -4.75 8.45
N ASP A 107 -1.34 -4.13 9.39
CA ASP A 107 -1.89 -3.65 10.65
C ASP A 107 -2.97 -2.59 10.43
N THR A 108 -2.71 -1.63 9.53
CA THR A 108 -3.70 -0.60 9.16
C THR A 108 -4.93 -1.22 8.52
N ASN A 109 -4.76 -2.20 7.61
CA ASN A 109 -5.87 -2.90 6.98
C ASN A 109 -6.72 -3.68 7.99
N TYR A 110 -6.08 -4.34 8.95
CA TYR A 110 -6.76 -5.06 10.03
C TYR A 110 -7.58 -4.11 10.91
N GLN A 111 -6.99 -2.97 11.29
CA GLN A 111 -7.68 -1.95 12.08
C GLN A 111 -8.87 -1.33 11.34
N LEU A 112 -8.72 -1.02 10.04
CA LEU A 112 -9.83 -0.54 9.21
C LEU A 112 -10.97 -1.57 9.13
N GLN A 113 -10.61 -2.85 8.99
CA GLN A 113 -11.57 -3.96 8.96
C GLN A 113 -12.31 -4.11 10.28
N GLU A 114 -11.61 -4.06 11.42
CA GLU A 114 -12.22 -4.14 12.75
C GLU A 114 -13.24 -3.00 12.97
N ILE A 115 -12.96 -1.81 12.45
CA ILE A 115 -13.90 -0.68 12.51
C ILE A 115 -15.12 -0.91 11.60
N LEU A 116 -14.92 -1.46 10.39
CA LEU A 116 -16.05 -1.86 9.53
C LEU A 116 -16.93 -2.90 10.21
N GLU A 117 -16.34 -3.91 10.86
CA GLU A 117 -17.08 -4.94 11.60
C GLU A 117 -17.85 -4.34 12.78
N LYS A 118 -17.22 -3.45 13.57
CA LYS A 118 -17.91 -2.70 14.64
C LYS A 118 -19.07 -1.85 14.11
N LEU A 119 -18.93 -1.30 12.91
CA LEU A 119 -19.98 -0.54 12.23
C LEU A 119 -21.12 -1.43 11.72
N GLU A 120 -20.81 -2.66 11.32
CA GLU A 120 -21.78 -3.70 10.95
C GLU A 120 -22.60 -4.11 12.17
N ASP A 121 -21.93 -4.42 13.29
CA ASP A 121 -22.56 -4.82 14.56
C ASP A 121 -23.46 -3.74 15.15
N VAL A 122 -23.10 -2.47 14.95
CA VAL A 122 -23.88 -1.30 15.42
C VAL A 122 -25.08 -1.00 14.51
N LYS A 123 -25.15 -1.57 13.29
CA LYS A 123 -26.22 -1.27 12.32
C LYS A 123 -27.27 -2.37 12.21
N LEU A 124 -28.26 -2.26 13.08
CA LEU A 124 -29.65 -2.51 12.69
C LEU A 124 -30.09 -1.42 11.69
N GLY A 125 -29.94 -1.64 10.37
CA GLY A 125 -30.86 -1.04 9.38
C GLY A 125 -30.32 -0.23 8.18
N ASN A 126 -29.01 0.01 8.00
CA ASN A 126 -28.51 0.82 6.86
C ASN A 126 -27.30 0.18 6.13
N GLN A 127 -27.57 -0.85 5.34
CA GLN A 127 -26.57 -1.52 4.47
C GLN A 127 -25.87 -0.54 3.51
N ILE A 128 -26.60 0.44 2.96
CA ILE A 128 -26.07 1.42 2.01
C ILE A 128 -24.87 2.19 2.58
N ILE A 129 -24.94 2.59 3.86
CA ILE A 129 -23.88 3.36 4.51
C ILE A 129 -22.63 2.48 4.75
N TYR A 130 -22.82 1.18 4.95
CA TYR A 130 -21.70 0.24 5.10
C TYR A 130 -20.96 0.07 3.77
N ASP A 131 -21.69 -0.13 2.67
CA ASP A 131 -21.11 -0.29 1.34
C ASP A 131 -20.32 0.95 0.90
N ASP A 132 -20.82 2.15 1.20
CA ASP A 132 -20.12 3.40 0.92
C ASP A 132 -18.82 3.51 1.74
N LEU A 133 -18.84 3.17 3.04
CA LEU A 133 -17.65 3.18 3.89
C LEU A 133 -16.60 2.16 3.46
N LEU A 134 -17.03 0.96 3.11
CA LEU A 134 -16.16 -0.09 2.58
C LEU A 134 -15.43 0.41 1.33
N LYS A 135 -16.16 1.04 0.41
CA LYS A 135 -15.58 1.60 -0.82
C LYS A 135 -14.55 2.70 -0.51
N GLU A 136 -14.87 3.62 0.38
CA GLU A 136 -13.96 4.70 0.80
C GLU A 136 -12.66 4.14 1.43
N PHE A 137 -12.77 3.06 2.20
CA PHE A 137 -11.60 2.40 2.79
C PHE A 137 -10.78 1.64 1.76
N GLU A 138 -11.40 0.94 0.81
CA GLU A 138 -10.68 0.30 -0.30
C GLU A 138 -9.95 1.35 -1.17
N GLU A 139 -10.58 2.50 -1.40
CA GLU A 139 -9.92 3.64 -2.04
C GLU A 139 -8.71 4.11 -1.23
N LEU A 140 -8.84 4.30 0.08
CA LEU A 140 -7.71 4.68 0.93
C LEU A 140 -6.58 3.63 0.90
N LYS A 141 -6.88 2.34 0.97
CA LYS A 141 -5.87 1.27 0.85
C LYS A 141 -5.08 1.37 -0.45
N SER A 142 -5.74 1.73 -1.55
CA SER A 142 -5.07 1.94 -2.84
C SER A 142 -4.10 3.13 -2.86
N LEU A 143 -4.16 4.01 -1.85
CA LEU A 143 -3.38 5.24 -1.75
C LEU A 143 -2.16 5.16 -0.82
N TYR A 144 -1.81 3.97 -0.30
CA TYR A 144 -0.62 3.83 0.56
C TYR A 144 0.68 4.35 -0.07
N PHE A 145 0.77 4.33 -1.41
CA PHE A 145 1.91 4.88 -2.16
C PHE A 145 2.13 6.39 -1.96
N LEU A 146 1.16 7.12 -1.41
CA LEU A 146 1.29 8.55 -1.11
C LEU A 146 2.18 8.86 0.10
N GLY A 147 2.52 7.84 0.89
CA GLY A 147 3.21 8.00 2.18
C GLY A 147 2.25 8.23 3.35
N LYS A 148 2.67 7.84 4.55
CA LYS A 148 1.93 7.89 5.82
C LYS A 148 1.34 9.26 6.06
N LYS A 149 2.12 10.33 5.92
CA LYS A 149 1.66 11.70 6.18
C LYS A 149 0.44 12.06 5.35
N LYS A 150 0.56 11.93 4.02
CA LYS A 150 -0.53 12.29 3.09
C LYS A 150 -1.71 11.34 3.25
N TRP A 151 -1.44 10.05 3.46
CA TRP A 151 -2.48 9.06 3.68
C TRP A 151 -3.30 9.35 4.95
N HIS A 152 -2.65 9.65 6.08
CA HIS A 152 -3.32 10.04 7.32
C HIS A 152 -4.12 11.33 7.17
N GLN A 153 -3.61 12.31 6.42
CA GLN A 153 -4.36 13.54 6.11
C GLN A 153 -5.63 13.26 5.30
N LEU A 154 -5.55 12.37 4.30
CA LEU A 154 -6.71 11.97 3.50
C LEU A 154 -7.74 11.20 4.33
N LEU A 155 -7.31 10.23 5.14
CA LEU A 155 -8.19 9.51 6.06
C LEU A 155 -8.87 10.48 7.02
N THR A 156 -8.13 11.40 7.65
CA THR A 156 -8.71 12.41 8.55
C THR A 156 -9.77 13.26 7.84
N GLY A 157 -9.46 13.75 6.63
CA GLY A 157 -10.38 14.56 5.84
C GLY A 157 -11.68 13.82 5.53
N LYS A 158 -11.58 12.58 5.03
CA LYS A 158 -12.75 11.72 4.74
C LYS A 158 -13.56 11.44 6.01
N VAL A 159 -12.91 11.14 7.13
CA VAL A 159 -13.60 10.88 8.42
C VAL A 159 -14.37 12.12 8.89
N VAL A 160 -13.76 13.30 8.81
CA VAL A 160 -14.44 14.57 9.17
C VAL A 160 -15.63 14.83 8.27
N GLU A 161 -15.47 14.66 6.95
CA GLU A 161 -16.55 14.83 5.98
C GLU A 161 -17.72 13.88 6.26
N MET A 162 -17.43 12.60 6.48
CA MET A 162 -18.44 11.58 6.81
C MET A 162 -19.13 11.84 8.16
N THR A 163 -18.41 12.41 9.13
CA THR A 163 -18.98 12.79 10.43
C THR A 163 -19.94 13.97 10.27
N VAL A 164 -19.50 15.03 9.57
CA VAL A 164 -20.32 16.23 9.32
C VAL A 164 -21.54 15.90 8.45
N GLY A 165 -21.38 15.01 7.48
CA GLY A 165 -22.47 14.51 6.64
C GLY A 165 -23.43 13.54 7.35
N GLY A 166 -23.15 13.14 8.59
CA GLY A 166 -23.98 12.20 9.36
C GLY A 166 -23.91 10.74 8.88
N VAL A 167 -22.92 10.41 8.04
CA VAL A 167 -22.65 9.05 7.54
C VAL A 167 -22.14 8.15 8.66
N ILE A 168 -21.28 8.71 9.53
CA ILE A 168 -20.76 8.04 10.72
C ILE A 168 -21.01 8.87 11.98
N SER A 169 -21.12 8.21 13.12
CA SER A 169 -21.27 8.88 14.41
C SER A 169 -19.95 9.49 14.88
N GLU A 170 -20.03 10.47 15.79
CA GLU A 170 -18.83 11.03 16.44
C GLU A 170 -17.99 9.97 17.17
N THR A 171 -18.62 8.91 17.69
CA THR A 171 -17.92 7.82 18.38
C THR A 171 -17.05 7.05 17.39
N VAL A 172 -17.62 6.64 16.25
CA VAL A 172 -16.88 5.95 15.17
C VAL A 172 -15.78 6.85 14.63
N SER A 173 -16.06 8.14 14.46
CA SER A 173 -15.08 9.14 14.03
C SER A 173 -13.88 9.22 14.97
N LYS A 174 -14.12 9.23 16.28
CA LYS A 174 -13.06 9.23 17.31
C LYS A 174 -12.23 7.96 17.27
N ASP A 175 -12.85 6.80 17.08
CA ASP A 175 -12.13 5.52 16.95
C ASP A 175 -11.24 5.53 15.71
N LEU A 176 -11.74 5.97 14.55
CA LEU A 176 -10.97 6.13 13.31
C LEU A 176 -9.80 7.12 13.45
N ILE A 177 -10.04 8.27 14.07
CA ILE A 177 -8.98 9.27 14.32
C ILE A 177 -7.96 8.75 15.33
N SER A 178 -8.36 7.88 16.26
CA SER A 178 -7.45 7.30 17.24
C SER A 178 -6.43 6.34 16.60
N LEU A 179 -6.81 5.63 15.53
CA LEU A 179 -5.90 4.75 14.76
C LEU A 179 -4.68 5.51 14.21
N ILE A 180 -4.89 6.75 13.77
CA ILE A 180 -3.87 7.56 13.12
C ILE A 180 -3.12 8.49 14.09
N LYS A 181 -3.56 8.56 15.35
CA LYS A 181 -3.00 9.45 16.37
C LYS A 181 -1.54 9.16 16.74
N PRO A 182 -1.10 7.89 16.85
CA PRO A 182 0.32 7.56 17.08
C PRO A 182 1.21 8.08 15.95
N SER A 183 0.73 8.01 14.70
CA SER A 183 1.44 8.48 13.51
C SER A 183 1.43 10.00 13.36
N LEU A 184 0.33 10.68 13.74
CA LEU A 184 0.21 12.14 13.71
C LEU A 184 1.16 12.85 14.70
N ASN A 185 1.42 12.25 15.87
CA ASN A 185 2.35 12.81 16.85
C ASN A 185 3.82 12.83 16.36
N ASN A 186 4.17 11.97 15.40
CA ASN A 186 5.48 11.98 14.74
C ASN A 186 5.54 12.97 13.55
N LEU A 187 4.38 13.49 13.10
CA LEU A 187 4.26 14.44 11.98
C LEU A 187 4.22 15.91 12.42
N LEU A 188 4.03 16.15 13.72
CA LEU A 188 3.96 17.48 14.36
C LEU A 188 5.26 17.86 15.11
N LYS A 189 6.32 17.05 14.98
CA LYS A 189 7.70 17.40 15.34
C LYS A 189 8.49 17.72 14.08
#